data_AF-A0A7S3M7V1-F1
#
_entry.id   AF-A0A7S3M7V1-F1
#
_cell.length_a   1.000
_cell.length_b   1.000
_cell.length_c   1.000
_cell.angle_alpha   90.00
_cell.angle_beta   90.00
_cell.angle_gamma   90.00
#
_symmetry.space_group_name_H-M   'P 1'
#
loop_
_entity.id
_entity.type
_entity.pdbx_description
1 polymer ?
#
loop_
_entity_poly.entity_id
_entity_poly.type
_entity_poly.pdbx_seq_one_letter_code
_entity_poly.pdbx_strand_id
1 'polypeptide(L)'
;KEPAYPAATFTRTASSNLISSPFKMGARILLVGCATVLIASAVMWIFQPTIHYFQSMNVNTMTPSDYTLYDRYSVNEVKKQPVGLSIIVPAYNEELRLPIMLDEAFAYLNSWAESNQNTYEIVVVDDGSTDG
;
A
#
# COMPACT_ATOMS: atom_id res chain seq x y z
N LYS A 1 -48.28 -77.28 13.75
CA LYS A 1 -46.84 -77.65 13.83
C LYS A 1 -46.14 -76.92 12.70
N GLU A 2 -45.56 -75.77 13.00
CA GLU A 2 -44.68 -75.01 12.10
C GLU A 2 -43.23 -75.57 12.23
N PRO A 3 -42.27 -75.32 11.31
CA PRO A 3 -41.96 -73.96 10.88
C PRO A 3 -41.87 -73.76 9.35
N ALA A 4 -42.47 -72.67 8.89
CA ALA A 4 -42.13 -72.01 7.65
C ALA A 4 -40.84 -71.20 7.86
N TYR A 5 -39.88 -71.34 6.95
CA TYR A 5 -38.66 -70.53 6.94
C TYR A 5 -38.99 -69.08 6.50
N PRO A 6 -38.45 -68.03 7.14
CA PRO A 6 -38.67 -66.68 6.68
C PRO A 6 -37.89 -66.42 5.38
N ALA A 7 -38.62 -66.00 4.33
CA ALA A 7 -38.02 -65.54 3.09
C ALA A 7 -37.23 -64.24 3.33
N ALA A 8 -35.96 -64.23 2.92
CA ALA A 8 -35.11 -63.04 2.98
C ALA A 8 -35.74 -61.92 2.14
N THR A 9 -36.26 -60.90 2.81
CA THR A 9 -36.82 -59.71 2.16
C THR A 9 -35.66 -58.84 1.67
N PHE A 10 -35.35 -58.93 0.37
CA PHE A 10 -34.39 -58.05 -0.28
C PHE A 10 -35.03 -56.67 -0.45
N THR A 11 -34.77 -55.76 0.49
CA THR A 11 -35.15 -54.35 0.33
C THR A 11 -34.24 -53.72 -0.73
N ARG A 12 -34.75 -53.57 -1.96
CA ARG A 12 -34.14 -52.74 -2.99
C ARG A 12 -34.21 -51.29 -2.51
N THR A 13 -33.13 -50.76 -1.97
CA THR A 13 -32.97 -49.32 -1.76
C THR A 13 -33.05 -48.65 -3.12
N ALA A 14 -34.16 -47.98 -3.39
CA ALA A 14 -34.28 -47.10 -4.54
C ALA A 14 -33.21 -46.02 -4.38
N SER A 15 -32.16 -46.10 -5.19
CA SER A 15 -31.16 -45.05 -5.35
C SER A 15 -31.86 -43.83 -5.96
N SER A 16 -32.51 -43.01 -5.14
CA SER A 16 -33.15 -41.76 -5.54
C SER A 16 -32.12 -40.65 -5.68
N ASN A 17 -31.10 -40.88 -6.50
CA ASN A 17 -30.24 -39.82 -6.99
C ASN A 17 -30.20 -39.93 -8.53
N LEU A 18 -30.14 -38.78 -9.20
CA LEU A 18 -29.56 -38.60 -10.55
C LEU A 18 -30.46 -38.46 -11.79
N ILE A 19 -31.71 -38.01 -11.71
CA ILE A 19 -32.35 -37.38 -12.89
C ILE A 19 -33.11 -36.12 -12.48
N SER A 20 -32.38 -35.01 -12.27
CA SER A 20 -33.02 -33.70 -12.21
C SER A 20 -33.45 -33.30 -13.63
N SER A 21 -34.75 -33.08 -13.84
CA SER A 21 -35.31 -32.58 -15.10
C SER A 21 -34.54 -31.34 -15.61
N PRO A 22 -34.38 -31.16 -16.93
CA PRO A 22 -33.55 -30.08 -17.50
C PRO A 22 -33.94 -28.69 -16.98
N PHE A 23 -35.23 -28.46 -16.70
CA PHE A 23 -35.72 -27.22 -16.12
C PHE A 23 -35.18 -26.94 -14.69
N LYS A 24 -35.11 -27.97 -13.85
CA LYS A 24 -34.57 -27.89 -12.49
C LYS A 24 -33.04 -27.74 -12.49
N MET A 25 -32.37 -28.29 -13.50
CA MET A 25 -30.92 -28.11 -13.70
C MET A 25 -30.60 -26.68 -14.12
N GLY A 26 -31.37 -26.12 -15.06
CA GLY A 26 -31.23 -24.73 -15.51
C GLY A 26 -31.48 -23.72 -14.38
N ALA A 27 -32.52 -23.93 -13.56
CA ALA A 27 -32.80 -23.08 -12.40
C ALA A 27 -31.65 -23.08 -11.36
N ARG A 28 -30.98 -24.22 -11.15
CA ARG A 28 -29.81 -24.32 -10.26
C ARG A 28 -28.60 -23.57 -10.79
N ILE A 29 -28.32 -23.68 -12.10
CA ILE A 29 -27.21 -22.96 -12.73
C ILE A 29 -27.44 -21.44 -12.62
N LEU A 30 -28.66 -20.98 -12.85
CA LEU A 30 -29.02 -19.57 -12.72
C LEU A 30 -28.87 -19.08 -11.27
N LEU A 31 -29.36 -19.83 -10.29
CA LEU A 31 -29.22 -19.46 -8.87
C LEU A 31 -27.77 -19.43 -8.42
N VAL A 32 -26.96 -20.42 -8.81
CA VAL A 32 -25.52 -20.44 -8.49
C VAL A 32 -24.81 -19.27 -9.17
N GLY A 33 -25.11 -18.99 -10.44
CA GLY A 33 -24.55 -17.83 -11.16
C GLY A 33 -24.93 -16.49 -10.54
N CYS A 34 -26.19 -16.33 -10.10
CA CYS A 34 -26.60 -15.13 -9.36
C CYS A 34 -25.86 -15.03 -8.02
N ALA A 35 -25.73 -16.14 -7.28
CA ALA A 35 -25.03 -16.15 -6.01
C ALA A 35 -23.53 -15.80 -6.17
N THR A 36 -22.86 -16.31 -7.22
CA THR A 36 -21.45 -15.98 -7.46
C THR A 36 -21.26 -14.51 -7.84
N VAL A 37 -22.15 -13.94 -8.65
CA VAL A 37 -22.12 -12.52 -9.01
C VAL A 37 -22.36 -11.64 -7.78
N LEU A 38 -23.32 -12.00 -6.93
CA LEU A 38 -23.60 -11.28 -5.69
C LEU A 38 -22.41 -11.33 -4.73
N ILE A 39 -21.81 -12.50 -4.53
CA ILE A 39 -20.61 -12.66 -3.69
C ILE A 39 -19.45 -11.84 -4.26
N ALA A 40 -19.19 -11.90 -5.56
CA ALA A 40 -18.14 -11.11 -6.20
C ALA A 40 -18.37 -9.60 -6.04
N SER A 41 -19.61 -9.13 -6.14
CA SER A 41 -19.97 -7.74 -5.94
C SER A 41 -19.78 -7.28 -4.48
N ALA A 42 -20.15 -8.13 -3.52
CA ALA A 42 -19.97 -7.86 -2.10
C ALA A 42 -18.48 -7.83 -1.73
N VAL A 43 -17.68 -8.76 -2.28
CA VAL A 43 -16.22 -8.75 -2.13
C VAL A 43 -15.66 -7.45 -2.71
N MET A 44 -15.99 -7.09 -3.94
CA MET A 44 -15.52 -5.83 -4.53
C MET A 44 -15.90 -4.60 -3.69
N TRP A 45 -17.09 -4.58 -3.07
CA TRP A 45 -17.54 -3.51 -2.17
C TRP A 45 -16.75 -3.46 -0.86
N ILE A 46 -16.51 -4.61 -0.22
CA ILE A 46 -15.69 -4.72 1.01
C ILE A 46 -14.25 -4.29 0.75
N PHE A 47 -13.72 -4.56 -0.45
CA PHE A 47 -12.37 -4.20 -0.85
C PHE A 47 -12.26 -2.81 -1.50
N GLN A 48 -13.36 -2.06 -1.69
CA GLN A 48 -13.32 -0.67 -2.17
C GLN A 48 -12.34 0.21 -1.36
N PRO A 49 -12.36 0.21 0.00
CA PRO A 49 -11.45 1.03 0.78
C PRO A 49 -9.99 0.65 0.53
N THR A 50 -9.71 -0.65 0.36
CA THR A 50 -8.37 -1.16 0.09
C THR A 50 -7.86 -0.79 -1.30
N ILE A 51 -8.72 -0.86 -2.32
CA ILE A 51 -8.36 -0.45 -3.69
C ILE A 51 -8.10 1.06 -3.74
N HIS A 52 -8.95 1.86 -3.06
CA HIS A 52 -8.72 3.30 -2.92
C HIS A 52 -7.44 3.61 -2.16
N TYR A 53 -7.15 2.89 -1.07
CA TYR A 53 -5.89 3.03 -0.32
C TYR A 53 -4.65 2.73 -1.19
N PHE A 54 -4.73 1.70 -2.04
CA PHE A 54 -3.62 1.32 -2.92
C PHE A 54 -3.42 2.29 -4.08
N GLN A 55 -4.48 2.90 -4.59
CA GLN A 55 -4.42 3.97 -5.58
C GLN A 55 -3.99 5.31 -4.97
N SER A 56 -4.31 5.56 -3.69
CA SER A 56 -3.88 6.73 -2.94
C SER A 56 -2.46 6.61 -2.37
N MET A 57 -1.84 5.41 -2.44
CA MET A 57 -0.39 5.29 -2.45
C MET A 57 0.14 5.85 -3.77
N ASN A 58 -0.10 7.14 -3.96
CA ASN A 58 0.63 8.01 -4.85
C ASN A 58 2.02 8.07 -4.24
N VAL A 59 2.83 7.04 -4.49
CA VAL A 59 4.28 7.21 -4.49
C VAL A 59 4.45 8.27 -5.57
N ASN A 60 4.52 9.53 -5.14
CA ASN A 60 5.02 10.60 -6.00
C ASN A 60 6.33 10.01 -6.52
N THR A 61 6.32 9.51 -7.76
CA THR A 61 7.54 9.22 -8.47
C THR A 61 8.11 10.59 -8.66
N MET A 62 8.85 11.06 -7.65
CA MET A 62 9.47 12.36 -7.62
C MET A 62 10.26 12.41 -8.91
N THR A 63 9.73 13.16 -9.86
CA THR A 63 10.45 13.41 -11.07
C THR A 63 11.60 14.32 -10.67
N PRO A 64 12.79 14.23 -11.29
CA PRO A 64 13.86 15.17 -11.01
C PRO A 64 13.44 16.65 -11.11
N SER A 65 12.34 16.95 -11.79
CA SER A 65 11.70 18.27 -11.90
C SER A 65 10.85 18.72 -10.71
N ASP A 66 10.41 17.81 -9.82
CA ASP A 66 9.63 18.17 -8.63
C ASP A 66 10.52 18.74 -7.51
N TYR A 67 11.83 18.52 -7.61
CA TYR A 67 12.80 19.24 -6.81
C TYR A 67 13.09 20.57 -7.52
N THR A 68 12.46 21.65 -7.08
CA THR A 68 13.11 22.96 -7.19
C THR A 68 14.26 22.95 -6.19
N LEU A 69 15.33 22.22 -6.49
CA LEU A 69 16.63 22.57 -5.96
C LEU A 69 16.73 24.08 -6.23
N TYR A 70 16.81 24.86 -5.16
CA TYR A 70 17.22 26.25 -5.25
C TYR A 70 18.72 26.22 -5.63
N ASP A 71 19.01 25.65 -6.80
CA ASP A 71 20.34 25.50 -7.34
C ASP A 71 20.71 26.86 -7.90
N ARG A 72 21.06 27.75 -6.96
CA ARG A 72 21.72 29.00 -7.27
C ARG A 72 23.16 28.76 -7.73
N TYR A 73 23.59 27.51 -7.93
CA TYR A 73 24.89 27.15 -8.47
C TYR A 73 24.74 26.53 -9.86
N SER A 74 24.45 27.40 -10.82
CA SER A 74 24.59 27.08 -12.23
C SER A 74 25.98 26.48 -12.52
N VAL A 75 25.97 25.31 -13.17
CA VAL A 75 26.86 24.94 -14.28
C VAL A 75 28.31 25.39 -14.09
N ASN A 76 28.98 24.77 -13.15
CA ASN A 76 30.36 24.32 -13.32
C ASN A 76 30.39 22.93 -12.68
N GLU A 77 31.14 21.99 -13.23
CA GLU A 77 31.36 20.68 -12.61
C GLU A 77 32.03 20.88 -11.24
N VAL A 78 31.24 21.17 -10.21
CA VAL A 78 31.70 21.18 -8.84
C VAL A 78 32.01 19.73 -8.56
N LYS A 79 33.30 19.41 -8.53
CA LYS A 79 33.82 18.12 -8.08
C LYS A 79 33.13 17.80 -6.76
N LYS A 80 32.12 16.94 -6.81
CA LYS A 80 31.30 16.57 -5.66
C LYS A 80 32.24 15.93 -4.64
N GLN A 81 32.60 16.70 -3.61
CA GLN A 81 33.39 16.16 -2.53
C GLN A 81 32.53 15.12 -1.79
N PRO A 82 33.12 14.02 -1.29
CA PRO A 82 32.38 13.07 -0.50
C PRO A 82 31.82 13.76 0.74
N VAL A 83 30.49 13.75 0.90
CA VAL A 83 29.82 14.25 2.10
C VAL A 83 30.00 13.24 3.22
N GLY A 84 30.60 13.66 4.32
CA GLY A 84 30.88 12.79 5.47
C GLY A 84 29.80 12.82 6.55
N LEU A 85 28.89 13.79 6.49
CA LEU A 85 27.77 13.93 7.41
C LEU A 85 26.54 14.51 6.68
N SER A 86 25.42 13.81 6.74
CA SER A 86 24.14 14.30 6.20
C SER A 86 23.16 14.48 7.36
N ILE A 87 22.57 15.67 7.46
CA ILE A 87 21.67 16.05 8.53
C ILE A 87 20.29 16.29 7.92
N ILE A 88 19.32 15.49 8.33
CA ILE A 88 17.94 15.60 7.85
C ILE A 88 17.14 16.35 8.92
N VAL A 89 16.55 17.49 8.52
CA VAL A 89 15.73 18.34 9.39
C VAL A 89 14.29 18.29 8.89
N PRO A 90 13.39 17.54 9.56
CA PRO A 90 11.96 17.67 9.28
C PRO A 90 11.46 19.04 9.77
N ALA A 91 10.74 19.76 8.92
CA ALA A 91 10.29 21.12 9.18
C ALA A 91 8.78 21.24 8.91
N TYR A 92 7.96 20.99 9.94
CA TYR A 92 6.51 21.26 9.92
C TYR A 92 6.21 22.55 10.67
N ASN A 93 5.62 23.52 9.98
CA ASN A 93 5.27 24.83 10.57
C ASN A 93 6.44 25.49 11.33
N GLU A 94 7.67 25.29 10.82
CA GLU A 94 8.91 25.77 11.46
C GLU A 94 9.48 27.03 10.80
N GLU A 95 8.77 27.69 9.87
CA GLU A 95 9.28 28.84 9.08
C GLU A 95 9.97 29.93 9.91
N LEU A 96 9.44 30.22 11.11
CA LEU A 96 10.00 31.23 12.01
C LEU A 96 11.15 30.71 12.89
N ARG A 97 11.17 29.42 13.21
CA ARG A 97 12.13 28.79 14.15
C ARG A 97 13.33 28.19 13.43
N LEU A 98 13.13 27.71 12.20
CA LEU A 98 14.11 27.03 11.38
C LEU A 98 15.33 27.91 11.07
N PRO A 99 15.21 29.20 10.67
CA PRO A 99 16.37 30.03 10.36
C PRO A 99 17.30 30.21 11.57
N ILE A 100 16.71 30.45 12.76
CA ILE A 100 17.47 30.66 14.00
C ILE A 100 18.22 29.39 14.41
N MET A 101 17.56 28.22 14.30
CA MET A 101 18.20 26.93 14.57
C MET A 101 19.35 26.65 13.59
N LEU A 102 19.15 26.97 12.31
CA LEU A 102 20.18 26.78 11.28
C LEU A 102 21.39 27.70 11.49
N ASP A 103 21.20 28.95 11.93
CA ASP A 103 22.32 29.84 12.26
C ASP A 103 23.24 29.23 13.34
N GLU A 104 22.64 28.69 14.41
CA GLU A 104 23.38 28.00 15.47
C GLU A 104 24.03 26.70 14.96
N ALA A 105 23.31 25.93 14.16
CA ALA A 105 23.80 24.68 13.59
C ALA A 105 25.00 24.92 12.66
N PHE A 106 24.94 25.92 11.77
CA PHE A 106 26.04 26.27 10.88
C PHE A 106 27.28 26.71 11.65
N ALA A 107 27.12 27.49 12.72
CA ALA A 107 28.24 27.90 13.56
C ALA A 107 29.00 26.68 14.12
N TYR A 108 28.27 25.68 14.62
CA TYR A 108 28.88 24.44 15.09
C TYR A 108 29.47 23.60 13.95
N LEU A 109 28.70 23.34 12.90
CA LEU A 109 29.06 22.43 11.83
C LEU A 109 30.25 22.93 11.00
N ASN A 110 30.41 24.24 10.84
CA ASN A 110 31.60 24.81 10.21
C ASN A 110 32.86 24.49 11.02
N SER A 111 32.83 24.69 12.34
CA SER A 111 33.98 24.36 13.20
C SER A 111 34.30 22.86 13.22
N TRP A 112 33.26 22.02 13.19
CA TRP A 112 33.38 20.57 13.08
C TRP A 112 34.00 20.16 11.73
N ALA A 113 33.51 20.73 10.62
CA ALA A 113 33.98 20.45 9.28
C ALA A 113 35.48 20.76 9.12
N GLU A 114 35.91 21.92 9.63
CA GLU A 114 37.32 22.33 9.65
C GLU A 114 38.17 21.37 10.48
N SER A 115 37.72 21.02 11.68
CA SER A 115 38.45 20.14 12.60
C SER A 115 38.59 18.71 12.07
N ASN A 116 37.58 18.22 11.35
CA ASN A 116 37.52 16.86 10.83
C ASN A 116 37.98 16.74 9.37
N GLN A 117 38.36 17.85 8.73
CA GLN A 117 38.67 17.92 7.28
C GLN A 117 37.58 17.23 6.43
N ASN A 118 36.32 17.47 6.78
CA ASN A 118 35.17 16.77 6.21
C ASN A 118 34.08 17.76 5.77
N THR A 119 33.14 17.30 4.97
CA THR A 119 32.01 18.12 4.51
C THR A 119 30.68 17.60 5.05
N TYR A 120 29.72 18.50 5.20
CA TYR A 120 28.36 18.18 5.63
C TYR A 120 27.33 18.77 4.69
N GLU A 121 26.14 18.19 4.69
CA GLU A 121 24.94 18.74 4.06
C GLU A 121 23.80 18.79 5.07
N ILE A 122 22.90 19.76 4.90
CA ILE A 122 21.64 19.83 5.65
C ILE A 122 20.51 19.75 4.64
N VAL A 123 19.64 18.76 4.81
CA VAL A 123 18.45 18.54 3.99
C VAL A 123 17.23 18.87 4.85
N VAL A 124 16.60 20.00 4.55
CA VAL A 124 15.33 20.39 5.17
C VAL A 124 14.20 19.70 4.42
N VAL A 125 13.37 18.95 5.14
CA VAL A 125 12.22 18.22 4.61
C VAL A 125 10.95 18.87 5.16
N ASP A 126 10.30 19.67 4.34
CA ASP A 126 8.93 20.11 4.59
C ASP A 126 8.00 18.91 4.40
N ASP A 127 7.09 18.68 5.35
CA ASP A 127 6.10 17.60 5.23
C ASP A 127 4.96 17.95 4.25
N GLY A 128 4.94 19.20 3.76
CA GLY A 128 4.02 19.69 2.75
C GLY A 128 2.55 19.62 3.17
N SER A 129 2.29 19.43 4.46
CA SER A 129 0.94 19.34 4.97
C SER A 129 0.34 20.74 5.04
N THR A 130 -0.82 20.91 4.42
CA THR A 130 -1.67 22.08 4.64
C THR A 130 -2.67 21.66 5.70
N ASP A 131 -2.56 22.19 6.90
CA ASP A 131 -3.54 21.94 7.95
C ASP A 131 -4.94 22.29 7.44
N GLY A 132 -5.85 21.30 7.48
CA GLY A 132 -7.27 21.41 7.14
C GLY A 132 -8.10 20.54 8.05
#